data_AF-A0A4D4JHH1-F1
#
_entry.id   AF-A0A4D4JHH1-F1
#
_cell.length_a   1.000
_cell.length_b   1.000
_cell.length_c   1.000
_cell.angle_alpha   90.00
_cell.angle_beta   90.00
_cell.angle_gamma   90.00
#
_symmetry.space_group_name_H-M   'P 1'
#
loop_
_entity.id
_entity.type
_entity.pdbx_description
1 polymer ?
#
loop_
_entity_poly.entity_id
_entity_poly.type
_entity_poly.pdbx_seq_one_letter_code
_entity_poly.pdbx_strand_id
1 'polypeptide(L)'
;MHARVEDCIRTGKDTGLGRFPSHDFAINTAWLTASMTAAILLAWLKLLALDGHLATAEPKTLRYRILHAAARLVRGGRRRRLKVPRTWPWANQIVNAWQRITSLPQAP
;
A
#
# COMPACT_ATOMS: atom_id res chain seq x y z
N MET A 1 -12.18 8.74 18.93
CA MET A 1 -10.73 8.94 18.66
C MET A 1 -9.92 7.65 18.86
N HIS A 2 -10.24 6.80 19.85
CA HIS A 2 -9.55 5.54 20.14
C HIS A 2 -9.50 4.51 18.97
N ALA A 3 -10.60 4.29 18.25
CA ALA A 3 -10.66 3.30 17.17
C ALA A 3 -9.63 3.54 16.04
N ARG A 4 -9.32 4.80 15.71
CA ARG A 4 -8.31 5.14 14.67
C ARG A 4 -6.88 4.87 15.13
N VAL A 5 -6.59 5.13 16.40
CA VAL A 5 -5.26 4.87 16.98
C VAL A 5 -5.01 3.36 17.05
N GLU A 6 -6.01 2.60 17.48
CA GLU A 6 -5.94 1.14 17.56
C GLU A 6 -5.82 0.49 16.18
N ASP A 7 -6.53 0.99 15.17
CA ASP A 7 -6.35 0.55 13.78
C ASP A 7 -4.96 0.86 13.23
N CYS A 8 -4.35 2.00 13.58
CA CYS A 8 -2.98 2.32 13.21
C CYS A 8 -1.96 1.39 13.89
N ILE A 9 -2.13 1.09 15.18
CA ILE A 9 -1.26 0.16 15.93
C ILE A 9 -1.36 -1.25 15.34
N ARG A 10 -2.59 -1.70 15.06
CA ARG A 10 -2.86 -3.01 14.49
C ARG A 10 -2.29 -3.14 13.06
N THR A 11 -2.53 -2.14 12.22
CA THR A 11 -1.91 -2.03 10.90
C THR A 11 -0.40 -2.05 10.98
N GLY A 12 0.19 -1.35 11.96
CA GLY A 12 1.62 -1.33 12.21
C GLY A 12 2.20 -2.71 12.53
N LYS A 13 1.49 -3.52 13.31
CA LYS A 13 1.91 -4.91 13.60
C LYS A 13 1.94 -5.76 12.33
N ASP A 14 0.93 -5.62 11.47
CA ASP A 14 0.87 -6.33 10.18
C ASP A 14 1.95 -5.87 9.18
N THR A 15 2.50 -4.67 9.36
CA THR A 15 3.60 -4.13 8.53
C THR A 15 4.99 -4.34 9.12
N GLY A 16 5.12 -5.12 10.21
CA GLY A 16 6.42 -5.54 10.75
C GLY A 16 6.80 -4.94 12.11
N LEU A 17 5.99 -4.04 12.69
CA LEU A 17 6.27 -3.45 14.02
C LEU A 17 6.02 -4.42 15.18
N GLY A 18 5.41 -5.58 14.93
CA GLY A 18 5.13 -6.59 15.96
C GLY A 18 6.35 -7.39 16.41
N ARG A 19 7.42 -7.42 15.61
CA ARG A 19 8.64 -8.20 15.93
C ARG A 19 9.85 -7.66 15.19
N PHE A 20 10.90 -7.31 15.94
CA PHE A 20 12.19 -6.96 15.38
C PHE A 20 12.98 -8.21 14.95
N PRO A 21 13.66 -8.19 13.79
CA PRO A 21 14.27 -9.37 13.20
C PRO A 21 15.68 -9.69 13.75
N SER A 22 16.31 -8.78 14.48
CA SER A 22 17.71 -8.91 14.87
C SER A 22 17.97 -8.47 16.32
N HIS A 23 19.11 -8.88 16.87
CA HIS A 23 19.67 -8.31 18.09
C HIS A 23 20.51 -7.05 17.82
N ASP A 24 20.89 -6.82 16.56
CA ASP A 24 21.63 -5.64 16.13
C ASP A 24 20.71 -4.41 16.02
N PHE A 25 21.13 -3.31 16.65
CA PHE A 25 20.35 -2.08 16.69
C PHE A 25 20.21 -1.44 15.31
N ALA A 26 21.27 -1.39 14.50
CA ALA A 26 21.24 -0.75 13.19
C ALA A 26 20.30 -1.49 12.23
N ILE A 27 20.28 -2.82 12.25
CA ILE A 27 19.33 -3.65 11.50
C ILE A 27 17.89 -3.34 11.94
N ASN A 28 17.66 -3.23 13.25
CA ASN A 28 16.33 -2.92 13.78
C ASN A 28 15.88 -1.49 13.47
N THR A 29 16.78 -0.52 13.42
CA THR A 29 16.48 0.83 12.95
C THR A 29 16.03 0.81 11.49
N ALA A 30 16.78 0.14 10.61
CA ALA A 30 16.40 0.01 9.20
C ALA A 30 15.04 -0.71 9.05
N TRP A 31 14.80 -1.75 9.84
CA TRP A 31 13.53 -2.46 9.89
C TRP A 31 12.36 -1.56 10.33
N LEU A 32 12.58 -0.76 11.37
CA LEU A 32 11.58 0.20 11.87
C LEU A 32 11.22 1.20 10.79
N THR A 33 12.22 1.81 10.13
CA THR A 33 12.01 2.76 9.04
C THR A 33 11.20 2.12 7.92
N ALA A 34 11.59 0.94 7.44
CA ALA A 34 10.86 0.24 6.38
C ALA A 34 9.41 -0.07 6.78
N SER A 35 9.19 -0.55 8.01
CA SER A 35 7.87 -0.89 8.54
C SER A 35 6.97 0.35 8.65
N MET A 36 7.52 1.48 9.09
CA MET A 36 6.79 2.76 9.17
C MET A 36 6.48 3.30 7.78
N THR A 37 7.43 3.25 6.84
CA THR A 37 7.19 3.65 5.44
C THR A 37 6.07 2.81 4.83
N ALA A 38 6.07 1.49 5.03
CA ALA A 38 5.01 0.62 4.54
C ALA A 38 3.63 1.00 5.14
N ALA A 39 3.55 1.25 6.44
CA ALA A 39 2.32 1.67 7.10
C ALA A 39 1.78 3.01 6.54
N ILE A 40 2.67 3.99 6.35
CA ILE A 40 2.31 5.30 5.78
C ILE A 40 1.82 5.15 4.34
N LEU A 41 2.54 4.41 3.49
CA LEU A 41 2.14 4.18 2.10
C LEU A 41 0.79 3.46 1.99
N LEU A 42 0.53 2.47 2.86
CA LEU A 42 -0.76 1.79 2.92
C LEU A 42 -1.90 2.73 3.34
N ALA A 43 -1.66 3.59 4.34
CA ALA A 43 -2.65 4.57 4.78
C ALA A 43 -3.01 5.55 3.65
N TRP A 44 -2.01 6.08 2.95
CA TRP A 44 -2.23 6.97 1.80
C TRP A 44 -2.90 6.27 0.63
N LEU A 45 -2.52 5.01 0.33
CA LEU A 45 -3.18 4.21 -0.70
C LEU A 45 -4.68 4.07 -0.40
N LYS A 46 -5.03 3.72 0.84
CA LYS A 46 -6.43 3.59 1.30
C LYS A 46 -7.17 4.92 1.19
N LEU A 47 -6.53 6.02 1.59
CA LEU A 47 -7.14 7.35 1.62
C LEU A 47 -7.38 7.94 0.22
N LEU A 48 -6.40 7.80 -0.68
CA LEU A 48 -6.40 8.52 -1.95
C LEU A 48 -6.93 7.70 -3.14
N ALA A 49 -6.85 6.38 -3.07
CA ALA A 49 -6.96 5.55 -4.28
C ALA A 49 -7.97 4.41 -4.17
N LEU A 50 -8.45 4.06 -2.97
CA LEU A 50 -9.36 2.94 -2.74
C LEU A 50 -10.69 3.42 -2.16
N ASP A 51 -11.76 2.67 -2.44
CA ASP A 51 -13.11 2.93 -1.91
C ASP A 51 -13.72 1.70 -1.24
N GLY A 52 -14.85 1.93 -0.56
CA GLY A 52 -15.71 0.89 -0.02
C GLY A 52 -14.94 -0.03 0.91
N HIS A 53 -15.15 -1.35 0.73
CA HIS A 53 -14.49 -2.35 1.56
C HIS A 53 -12.95 -2.35 1.42
N LEU A 54 -12.37 -1.88 0.31
CA LEU A 54 -10.91 -1.81 0.17
C LEU A 54 -10.31 -0.61 0.91
N ALA A 55 -11.04 0.49 1.05
CA ALA A 55 -10.60 1.66 1.82
C ALA A 55 -10.49 1.37 3.32
N THR A 56 -11.22 0.38 3.84
CA THR A 56 -11.17 -0.05 5.25
C THR A 56 -10.48 -1.39 5.44
N ALA A 57 -10.14 -2.10 4.36
CA ALA A 57 -9.51 -3.42 4.40
C ALA A 57 -8.21 -3.45 5.22
N GLU A 58 -7.98 -4.60 5.86
CA GLU A 58 -6.73 -4.88 6.55
C GLU A 58 -5.55 -5.05 5.58
N PRO A 59 -4.31 -4.80 6.04
CA PRO A 59 -3.11 -4.93 5.22
C PRO A 59 -2.98 -6.28 4.52
N LYS A 60 -3.33 -7.38 5.22
CA LYS A 60 -3.31 -8.73 4.64
C LYS A 60 -4.24 -8.85 3.44
N THR A 61 -5.44 -8.28 3.53
CA THR A 61 -6.40 -8.25 2.42
C THR A 61 -5.86 -7.44 1.25
N LEU A 62 -5.30 -6.25 1.51
CA LEU A 62 -4.72 -5.41 0.47
C LEU A 62 -3.50 -6.06 -0.19
N ARG A 63 -2.68 -6.79 0.58
CA ARG A 63 -1.56 -7.57 0.06
C ARG A 63 -2.05 -8.53 -1.02
N TYR A 64 -3.02 -9.38 -0.70
CA TYR A 64 -3.46 -10.42 -1.65
C TYR A 64 -4.36 -9.91 -2.77
N ARG A 65 -5.08 -8.80 -2.58
CA ARG A 65 -6.00 -8.28 -3.60
C ARG A 65 -5.36 -7.30 -4.56
N ILE A 66 -4.53 -6.39 -4.04
CA ILE A 66 -4.02 -5.23 -4.78
C ILE A 66 -2.51 -5.35 -5.00
N LEU A 67 -1.74 -5.57 -3.93
CA LEU A 67 -0.27 -5.41 -3.97
C LEU A 67 0.49 -6.65 -4.48
N HIS A 68 -0.14 -7.82 -4.45
CA HIS A 68 0.43 -9.07 -4.94
C HIS A 68 0.01 -9.41 -6.38
N ALA A 69 -0.76 -8.53 -7.04
CA ALA A 69 -1.11 -8.72 -8.43
C ALA A 69 0.15 -8.76 -9.30
N ALA A 70 0.21 -9.68 -10.27
CA ALA A 70 1.30 -9.80 -11.25
C ALA A 70 1.26 -8.68 -12.31
N ALA A 71 1.20 -7.42 -11.87
CA ALA A 71 1.15 -6.25 -12.72
C ALA A 71 2.55 -5.82 -13.15
N ARG A 72 2.66 -5.23 -14.35
CA ARG A 72 3.91 -4.70 -14.89
C ARG A 72 3.80 -3.19 -15.10
N LEU A 73 4.70 -2.44 -14.48
CA LEU A 73 4.86 -1.02 -14.76
C LEU A 73 5.74 -0.84 -16.00
N VAL A 74 5.18 -0.26 -17.05
CA VAL A 74 5.88 0.02 -18.31
C VAL A 74 6.02 1.53 -18.48
N ARG A 75 7.16 1.98 -18.99
CA ARG A 75 7.40 3.37 -19.36
C ARG A 75 7.41 3.48 -20.88
N GLY A 76 6.69 4.46 -21.43
CA GLY A 76 6.64 4.71 -22.86
C GLY A 76 6.44 6.20 -23.13
N GLY A 77 7.36 6.80 -23.88
CA GLY A 77 7.47 8.25 -23.98
C GLY A 77 7.54 8.89 -22.59
N ARG A 78 6.78 9.97 -22.38
CA ARG A 78 6.68 10.68 -21.09
C ARG A 78 5.59 10.12 -20.15
N ARG A 79 5.08 8.90 -20.37
CA ARG A 79 3.97 8.32 -19.59
C ARG A 79 4.32 6.96 -18.98
N ARG A 80 3.82 6.74 -17.75
CA ARG A 80 3.85 5.46 -17.04
C ARG A 80 2.52 4.73 -17.27
N ARG A 81 2.56 3.44 -17.57
CA ARG A 81 1.38 2.58 -17.76
C ARG A 81 1.49 1.34 -16.88
N LEU A 82 0.48 1.08 -16.07
CA LEU A 82 0.36 -0.14 -15.29
C LEU A 82 -0.43 -1.18 -16.09
N LYS A 83 0.22 -2.28 -16.48
CA LYS A 83 -0.43 -3.42 -17.13
C LYS A 83 -0.85 -4.42 -16.07
N VAL A 84 -2.15 -4.70 -15.96
CA VAL A 84 -2.72 -5.64 -14.99
C VAL A 84 -3.33 -6.83 -15.75
N PRO A 85 -3.15 -8.09 -15.30
CA PRO A 85 -3.82 -9.24 -15.91
C PRO A 85 -5.35 -9.08 -15.87
N ARG A 86 -6.01 -9.28 -17.02
CA ARG A 86 -7.48 -9.16 -17.12
C ARG A 86 -8.24 -10.18 -16.27
N THR A 87 -7.63 -11.34 -16.03
CA THR A 87 -8.21 -12.44 -15.23
C THR A 87 -8.05 -12.22 -13.73
N TRP A 88 -7.33 -11.19 -13.29
CA TRP A 88 -7.18 -10.92 -11.86
C TRP A 88 -8.49 -10.39 -11.28
N PRO A 89 -9.05 -10.98 -10.21
CA PRO A 89 -10.38 -10.61 -9.70
C PRO A 89 -10.52 -9.15 -9.29
N TRP A 90 -9.40 -8.50 -8.92
CA TRP A 90 -9.37 -7.11 -8.48
C TRP A 90 -8.75 -6.16 -9.52
N ALA A 91 -8.66 -6.57 -10.79
CA ALA A 91 -8.04 -5.78 -11.84
C ALA A 91 -8.65 -4.38 -11.98
N ASN A 92 -9.99 -4.28 -11.94
CA ASN A 92 -10.69 -2.99 -12.06
C ASN A 92 -10.34 -2.05 -10.90
N GLN A 93 -10.26 -2.57 -9.68
CA GLN A 93 -9.91 -1.78 -8.50
C GLN A 93 -8.46 -1.28 -8.59
N ILE A 94 -7.53 -2.11 -9.08
CA ILE A 94 -6.14 -1.70 -9.31
C ILE A 94 -6.06 -0.61 -10.39
N VAL A 95 -6.79 -0.76 -11.50
CA VAL A 95 -6.83 0.22 -12.58
C VAL A 95 -7.40 1.55 -12.10
N ASN A 96 -8.51 1.52 -11.36
CA ASN A 96 -9.13 2.73 -10.81
C ASN A 96 -8.21 3.42 -9.80
N ALA A 97 -7.56 2.67 -8.91
CA ALA A 97 -6.60 3.20 -7.97
C ALA A 97 -5.41 3.85 -8.68
N TRP A 98 -4.87 3.21 -9.72
CA TRP A 98 -3.80 3.76 -10.55
C TRP A 98 -4.24 5.08 -11.20
N GLN A 99 -5.43 5.11 -11.81
CA GLN A 99 -5.96 6.32 -12.45
C GLN A 99 -6.03 7.48 -11.47
N ARG A 100 -6.60 7.26 -10.28
CA ARG A 100 -6.70 8.28 -9.21
C ARG A 100 -5.34 8.82 -8.78
N ILE A 101 -4.38 7.93 -8.52
CA ILE A 101 -3.03 8.33 -8.12
C ILE A 101 -2.37 9.16 -9.22
N THR A 102 -2.53 8.75 -10.49
CA THR A 102 -1.91 9.46 -11.62
C THR A 102 -2.61 10.76 -12.00
N SER A 103 -3.85 10.98 -11.56
CA SER A 103 -4.58 12.23 -11.75
C SER A 103 -4.37 13.24 -10.63
N LEU A 104 -3.65 12.87 -9.56
CA LEU A 104 -3.34 13.81 -8.48
C LEU A 104 -2.53 14.99 -9.04
N PRO A 105 -2.87 16.23 -8.65
CA PRO A 105 -2.09 17.40 -9.05
C PRO A 105 -0.65 17.22 -8.58
N GLN A 106 0.30 17.63 -9.42
CA GLN A 106 1.69 17.70 -8.99
C GLN A 106 1.80 18.78 -7.90
N ALA A 107 2.62 18.51 -6.88
CA ALA A 107 2.98 19.54 -5.93
C ALA A 107 3.60 20.73 -6.70
N PRO A 108 3.32 21.97 -6.29
CA PRO A 108 3.81 23.18 -6.95
C PRO A 108 5.34 23.24 -7.00
#